data_AF-W9HRI4-F1
#
_entry.id   AF-W9HRI4-F1
#
_cell.length_a   1.000
_cell.length_b   1.000
_cell.length_c   1.000
_cell.angle_alpha   90.00
_cell.angle_beta   90.00
_cell.angle_gamma   90.00
#
_symmetry.space_group_name_H-M   'P 1'
#
loop_
_entity.id
_entity.type
_entity.pdbx_description
1 polymer ?
#
loop_
_entity_poly.entity_id
_entity_poly.type
_entity_poly.pdbx_seq_one_letter_code
_entity_poly.pdbx_strand_id
1 'polypeptide(L)'
;MPKSAASYGWEEGFSAEQHLSYIQDALDAYTSNGTRAPPAETGILYIATTRNNDKMTRSLGSSFSVSTRNGKLVSRRAVTFGADPYISWGYKAVNHETGHSICLPDYYPNTPDLPTGYYTGGWSIMGNVGGVAPDFFAWDKWRLGWLADEAIDCVLERGTTKHTLTPVEVEGGVKAVVVAQSDTSAFVVEARVAKGVDGNICAPGVLLYIVDTTLATSEGSIKVLDATPGSNGCGDDNGAEPLNDGTLSMNGKKSFEASDWGVKVTLIDDKNDQFSIEVQYS
;
A
#
# COMPACT_ATOMS: atom_id res chain seq x y z
N MET A 1 -4.14 28.45 10.49
CA MET A 1 -2.75 28.59 10.00
C MET A 1 -2.47 30.06 9.69
N PRO A 2 -1.23 30.55 9.86
CA PRO A 2 -0.91 31.98 9.71
C PRO A 2 -0.77 32.45 8.25
N LYS A 3 -0.62 31.52 7.29
CA LYS A 3 -0.52 31.81 5.85
C LYS A 3 -1.59 31.03 5.06
N SER A 4 -1.84 31.44 3.81
CA SER A 4 -2.79 30.76 2.90
C SER A 4 -2.25 29.44 2.37
N ALA A 5 -3.13 28.53 1.95
CA ALA A 5 -2.75 27.26 1.30
C ALA A 5 -1.82 27.46 0.10
N ALA A 6 -2.16 28.41 -0.77
CA ALA A 6 -1.36 28.76 -1.95
C ALA A 6 0.06 29.22 -1.59
N SER A 7 0.24 29.94 -0.48
CA SER A 7 1.58 30.39 -0.05
C SER A 7 2.51 29.25 0.40
N TYR A 8 1.94 28.09 0.71
CA TYR A 8 2.67 26.87 0.97
C TYR A 8 2.83 25.98 -0.27
N GLY A 9 2.27 26.35 -1.43
CA GLY A 9 2.32 25.51 -2.63
C GLY A 9 1.42 24.26 -2.55
N TRP A 10 0.37 24.29 -1.73
CA TRP A 10 -0.47 23.09 -1.47
C TRP A 10 -1.11 22.53 -2.75
N GLU A 11 -1.48 23.38 -3.70
CA GLU A 11 -2.12 22.97 -4.96
C GLU A 11 -1.13 22.43 -6.01
N GLU A 12 0.14 22.86 -5.98
CA GLU A 12 1.15 22.54 -7.00
C GLU A 12 2.00 21.31 -6.64
N GLY A 13 1.82 20.78 -5.43
CA GLY A 13 2.67 19.73 -4.90
C GLY A 13 3.89 20.28 -4.20
N PHE A 14 3.89 20.14 -2.89
CA PHE A 14 4.91 20.64 -1.98
C PHE A 14 6.34 20.27 -2.37
N SER A 15 7.24 21.24 -2.25
CA SER A 15 8.64 20.93 -1.91
C SER A 15 8.74 20.51 -0.44
N ALA A 16 9.81 19.76 -0.09
CA ALA A 16 10.05 19.37 1.29
C ALA A 16 10.15 20.59 2.23
N GLU A 17 10.74 21.69 1.76
CA GLU A 17 10.89 22.95 2.49
C GLU A 17 9.54 23.62 2.75
N GLN A 18 8.65 23.62 1.75
CA GLN A 18 7.30 24.16 1.90
C GLN A 18 6.47 23.34 2.89
N HIS A 19 6.59 22.01 2.87
CA HIS A 19 5.90 21.13 3.81
C HIS A 19 6.43 21.36 5.23
N LEU A 20 7.76 21.45 5.40
CA LEU A 20 8.39 21.78 6.67
C LEU A 20 7.91 23.15 7.20
N SER A 21 7.81 24.16 6.33
CA SER A 21 7.31 25.49 6.70
C SER A 21 5.89 25.44 7.27
N TYR A 22 4.99 24.66 6.65
CA TYR A 22 3.64 24.44 7.17
C TYR A 22 3.66 23.74 8.55
N ILE A 23 4.45 22.67 8.68
CA ILE A 23 4.58 21.91 9.93
C ILE A 23 5.11 22.80 11.06
N GLN A 24 6.13 23.60 10.79
CA GLN A 24 6.70 24.51 11.77
C GLN A 24 5.69 25.60 12.17
N ASP A 25 4.90 26.15 11.25
CA ASP A 25 3.84 27.11 11.57
C ASP A 25 2.71 26.47 12.42
N ALA A 26 2.41 25.19 12.20
CA ALA A 26 1.49 24.43 13.05
C ALA A 26 2.06 24.23 14.47
N LEU A 27 3.36 23.93 14.59
CA LEU A 27 4.03 23.82 15.88
C LEU A 27 4.10 25.15 16.63
N ASP A 28 4.33 26.27 15.94
CA ASP A 28 4.33 27.60 16.55
C ASP A 28 2.91 27.96 17.04
N ALA A 29 1.88 27.68 16.25
CA ALA A 29 0.50 27.84 16.67
C ALA A 29 0.18 26.99 17.91
N TYR A 30 0.62 25.73 17.94
CA TYR A 30 0.45 24.85 19.11
C TYR A 30 1.23 25.35 20.33
N THR A 31 2.48 25.78 20.16
CA THR A 31 3.33 26.24 21.27
C THR A 31 3.03 27.68 21.68
N SER A 32 2.08 28.36 21.03
CA SER A 32 1.85 29.80 21.19
C SER A 32 3.17 30.57 21.05
N ASN A 33 3.83 30.36 19.89
CA ASN A 33 5.12 30.92 19.53
C ASN A 33 6.21 30.66 20.58
N GLY A 34 6.27 29.43 21.12
CA GLY A 34 7.28 29.00 22.08
C GLY A 34 6.99 29.32 23.55
N THR A 35 5.86 29.95 23.89
CA THR A 35 5.48 30.21 25.29
C THR A 35 4.97 28.97 26.02
N ARG A 36 4.49 27.96 25.29
CA ARG A 36 4.12 26.63 25.76
C ARG A 36 5.13 25.58 25.29
N ALA A 37 5.36 24.56 26.11
CA ALA A 37 6.17 23.41 25.70
C ALA A 37 5.63 22.76 24.41
N PRO A 38 6.51 22.30 23.50
CA PRO A 38 6.07 21.50 22.35
C PRO A 38 5.55 20.13 22.80
N PRO A 39 4.88 19.40 21.90
CA PRO A 39 4.49 18.02 22.13
C PRO A 39 5.68 17.16 22.61
N ALA A 40 5.38 16.08 23.31
CA ALA A 40 6.38 15.05 23.59
C ALA A 40 6.97 14.51 22.28
N GLU A 41 8.20 14.02 22.32
CA GLU A 41 8.82 13.40 21.15
C GLU A 41 8.02 12.15 20.74
N THR A 42 7.64 12.06 19.47
CA THR A 42 6.90 10.92 18.91
C THR A 42 7.61 10.34 17.68
N GLY A 43 7.28 9.09 17.32
CA GLY A 43 7.73 8.52 16.04
C GLY A 43 7.12 9.26 14.84
N ILE A 44 5.80 9.54 14.91
CA ILE A 44 5.03 10.24 13.88
C ILE A 44 4.20 11.34 14.55
N LEU A 45 4.22 12.55 14.00
CA LEU A 45 3.36 13.67 14.38
C LEU A 45 2.21 13.83 13.38
N TYR A 46 0.97 13.71 13.86
CA TYR A 46 -0.20 13.99 13.03
C TYR A 46 -0.67 15.43 13.22
N ILE A 47 -0.82 16.16 12.13
CA ILE A 47 -1.34 17.54 12.10
C ILE A 47 -2.68 17.49 11.38
N ALA A 48 -3.74 17.33 12.17
CA ALA A 48 -5.10 17.25 11.66
C ALA A 48 -5.67 18.66 11.39
N THR A 49 -6.28 18.83 10.23
CA THR A 49 -7.03 20.04 9.88
C THR A 49 -8.52 19.84 10.19
N THR A 50 -9.31 20.92 10.24
CA THR A 50 -10.75 20.78 10.49
C THR A 50 -11.46 20.38 9.20
N ARG A 51 -12.63 19.73 9.31
CA ARG A 51 -13.48 19.41 8.14
C ARG A 51 -13.84 20.62 7.27
N ASN A 52 -13.80 21.83 7.83
CA ASN A 52 -14.11 23.08 7.12
C ASN A 52 -12.92 23.61 6.29
N ASN A 53 -11.76 22.94 6.34
CA ASN A 53 -10.61 23.28 5.54
C ASN A 53 -10.77 22.72 4.11
N ASP A 54 -11.13 23.58 3.18
CA ASP A 54 -11.31 23.25 1.76
C ASP A 54 -10.10 23.64 0.90
N LYS A 55 -9.07 24.27 1.49
CA LYS A 55 -7.92 24.81 0.75
C LYS A 55 -6.70 23.90 0.76
N MET A 56 -6.54 23.08 1.79
CA MET A 56 -5.51 22.05 1.82
C MET A 56 -6.12 20.78 1.22
N THR A 57 -6.02 20.57 -0.09
CA THR A 57 -6.84 19.57 -0.79
C THR A 57 -6.48 18.13 -0.45
N ARG A 58 -5.19 17.82 -0.29
CA ARG A 58 -4.67 16.46 -0.07
C ARG A 58 -3.84 16.32 1.20
N SER A 59 -3.83 15.13 1.80
CA SER A 59 -2.98 14.75 2.91
C SER A 59 -1.57 14.45 2.43
N LEU A 60 -0.57 14.59 3.31
CA LEU A 60 0.84 14.40 2.96
C LEU A 60 1.66 13.89 4.15
N GLY A 61 2.53 12.92 3.87
CA GLY A 61 3.58 12.42 4.74
C GLY A 61 4.91 13.10 4.47
N SER A 62 5.70 13.32 5.51
CA SER A 62 7.06 13.86 5.39
C SER A 62 8.08 12.74 5.20
N SER A 63 9.15 13.01 4.45
CA SER A 63 10.37 12.16 4.41
C SER A 63 11.46 12.62 5.39
N PHE A 64 11.20 13.67 6.17
CA PHE A 64 12.17 14.33 7.05
C PHE A 64 11.68 14.40 8.51
N SER A 65 12.63 14.61 9.42
CA SER A 65 12.33 14.85 10.84
C SER A 65 11.89 16.29 11.09
N VAL A 66 11.06 16.43 12.11
CA VAL A 66 10.42 17.68 12.50
C VAL A 66 10.94 18.15 13.84
N SER A 67 11.48 19.35 13.86
CA SER A 67 11.87 20.07 15.07
C SER A 67 11.14 21.40 15.15
N THR A 68 10.93 21.87 16.37
CA THR A 68 10.56 23.28 16.62
C THR A 68 11.62 24.23 16.07
N ARG A 69 11.28 25.52 15.90
CA ARG A 69 12.22 26.53 15.39
C ARG A 69 13.45 26.77 16.28
N ASN A 70 13.36 26.44 17.57
CA ASN A 70 14.50 26.52 18.49
C ASN A 70 15.35 25.23 18.52
N GLY A 71 15.09 24.28 17.63
CA GLY A 71 15.89 23.07 17.45
C GLY A 71 15.50 21.88 18.33
N LYS A 72 14.45 21.97 19.15
CA LYS A 72 13.95 20.79 19.88
C LYS A 72 13.24 19.84 18.92
N LEU A 73 13.73 18.60 18.84
CA LEU A 73 13.11 17.49 18.10
C LEU A 73 11.70 17.23 18.63
N VAL A 74 10.74 17.07 17.71
CA VAL A 74 9.36 16.73 18.01
C VAL A 74 9.00 15.38 17.43
N SER A 75 9.39 15.11 16.18
CA SER A 75 9.08 13.82 15.58
C SER A 75 10.03 13.44 14.46
N ARG A 76 10.16 12.14 14.20
CA ARG A 76 10.97 11.63 13.10
C ARG A 76 10.28 11.78 11.75
N ARG A 77 8.94 11.79 11.76
CA ARG A 77 8.05 11.94 10.59
C ARG A 77 6.80 12.72 10.99
N ALA A 78 6.11 13.30 10.03
CA ALA A 78 4.82 13.93 10.22
C ALA A 78 3.86 13.59 9.09
N VAL A 79 2.57 13.59 9.40
CA VAL A 79 1.47 13.46 8.44
C VAL A 79 0.54 14.64 8.64
N THR A 80 0.35 15.44 7.59
CA THR A 80 -0.55 16.59 7.58
C THR A 80 -1.84 16.23 6.84
N PHE A 81 -2.99 16.55 7.43
CA PHE A 81 -4.28 16.21 6.85
C PHE A 81 -4.73 17.28 5.86
N GLY A 82 -5.08 16.85 4.65
CA GLY A 82 -5.85 17.66 3.71
C GLY A 82 -7.36 17.55 3.94
N ALA A 83 -8.10 17.92 2.90
CA ALA A 83 -9.54 17.79 2.81
C ALA A 83 -9.95 16.36 2.43
N ASP A 84 -9.06 15.62 1.78
CA ASP A 84 -9.27 14.26 1.29
C ASP A 84 -9.79 13.24 2.32
N PRO A 85 -9.47 13.27 3.63
CA PRO A 85 -10.04 12.31 4.56
C PRO A 85 -11.49 12.65 4.91
N TYR A 86 -11.95 13.85 4.54
CA TYR A 86 -13.29 14.35 4.84
C TYR A 86 -14.22 14.37 3.63
N ILE A 87 -13.69 14.49 2.41
CA ILE A 87 -14.50 14.69 1.19
C ILE A 87 -14.33 13.61 0.12
N SER A 88 -13.27 12.78 0.16
CA SER A 88 -13.01 11.77 -0.88
C SER A 88 -12.68 10.39 -0.31
N TRP A 89 -11.43 10.17 0.13
CA TRP A 89 -10.89 8.84 0.43
C TRP A 89 -11.07 8.40 1.88
N GLY A 90 -11.60 9.27 2.74
CA GLY A 90 -11.83 8.91 4.14
C GLY A 90 -10.52 8.63 4.88
N TYR A 91 -10.56 7.69 5.83
CA TYR A 91 -9.35 7.30 6.58
C TYR A 91 -8.21 6.77 5.71
N LYS A 92 -8.49 6.33 4.46
CA LYS A 92 -7.48 5.76 3.56
C LYS A 92 -6.40 6.78 3.20
N ALA A 93 -6.75 8.04 2.97
CA ALA A 93 -5.76 9.09 2.67
C ALA A 93 -4.69 9.16 3.77
N VAL A 94 -5.10 9.19 5.03
CA VAL A 94 -4.17 9.26 6.16
C VAL A 94 -3.37 7.97 6.31
N ASN A 95 -3.99 6.81 6.08
CA ASN A 95 -3.30 5.52 6.14
C ASN A 95 -2.21 5.41 5.06
N HIS A 96 -2.47 5.90 3.84
CA HIS A 96 -1.50 5.97 2.75
C HIS A 96 -0.27 6.80 3.16
N GLU A 97 -0.49 8.03 3.62
CA GLU A 97 0.60 8.92 4.07
C GLU A 97 1.36 8.40 5.31
N THR A 98 0.64 7.66 6.16
CA THR A 98 1.26 6.95 7.28
C THR A 98 2.17 5.83 6.79
N GLY A 99 1.81 5.14 5.70
CA GLY A 99 2.64 4.16 5.02
C GLY A 99 4.04 4.70 4.67
N HIS A 100 4.12 5.91 4.11
CA HIS A 100 5.40 6.57 3.83
C HIS A 100 6.23 6.87 5.09
N SER A 101 5.54 7.17 6.20
CA SER A 101 6.20 7.40 7.50
C SER A 101 6.84 6.13 8.07
N ILE A 102 6.39 4.95 7.63
CA ILE A 102 6.92 3.63 7.98
C ILE A 102 7.63 2.94 6.80
N CYS A 103 8.13 3.73 5.85
CA CYS A 103 9.01 3.30 4.74
C CYS A 103 8.34 2.44 3.66
N LEU A 104 7.02 2.54 3.47
CA LEU A 104 6.36 2.03 2.28
C LEU A 104 6.46 3.07 1.14
N PRO A 105 6.88 2.68 -0.08
CA PRO A 105 6.88 3.56 -1.23
C PRO A 105 5.49 3.63 -1.88
N ASP A 106 5.32 4.55 -2.82
CA ASP A 106 4.19 4.53 -3.75
C ASP A 106 4.36 3.39 -4.75
N TYR A 107 3.28 2.66 -5.03
CA TYR A 107 3.22 1.62 -6.05
C TYR A 107 2.50 2.04 -7.33
N TYR A 108 1.91 3.25 -7.39
CA TYR A 108 1.39 3.80 -8.65
C TYR A 108 2.50 4.47 -9.47
N PRO A 109 2.40 4.47 -10.81
CA PRO A 109 3.34 5.18 -11.66
C PRO A 109 3.23 6.70 -11.48
N ASN A 110 4.37 7.40 -11.56
CA ASN A 110 4.43 8.86 -11.58
C ASN A 110 4.54 9.42 -13.02
N THR A 111 4.12 8.62 -14.00
CA THR A 111 4.11 9.00 -15.43
C THR A 111 2.68 9.31 -15.87
N PRO A 112 2.41 10.49 -16.44
CA PRO A 112 1.05 10.93 -16.77
C PRO A 112 0.24 9.99 -17.68
N ASP A 113 0.90 9.20 -18.51
CA ASP A 113 0.24 8.33 -19.51
C ASP A 113 -0.15 6.95 -18.96
N LEU A 114 0.20 6.63 -17.71
CA LEU A 114 -0.12 5.35 -17.08
C LEU A 114 -1.23 5.53 -16.04
N PRO A 115 -2.22 4.62 -15.99
CA PRO A 115 -3.27 4.66 -14.98
C PRO A 115 -2.70 4.44 -13.57
N THR A 116 -3.40 4.91 -12.54
CA THR A 116 -2.97 4.77 -11.13
C THR A 116 -2.72 3.30 -10.76
N GLY A 117 -3.61 2.38 -11.13
CA GLY A 117 -3.45 0.96 -10.85
C GLY A 117 -2.56 0.20 -11.84
N TYR A 118 -1.75 0.87 -12.67
CA TYR A 118 -0.96 0.21 -13.71
C TYR A 118 -0.11 -0.97 -13.22
N TYR A 119 0.51 -0.87 -12.04
CA TYR A 119 1.34 -1.94 -11.49
C TYR A 119 0.57 -2.89 -10.56
N THR A 120 -0.39 -2.41 -9.79
CA THR A 120 -0.99 -3.17 -8.68
C THR A 120 -2.50 -3.34 -8.77
N GLY A 121 -3.15 -2.74 -9.76
CA GLY A 121 -4.60 -2.53 -9.74
C GLY A 121 -5.05 -1.84 -8.46
N GLY A 122 -6.21 -2.24 -7.97
CA GLY A 122 -6.78 -1.81 -6.70
C GLY A 122 -6.36 -2.61 -5.47
N TRP A 123 -5.27 -3.41 -5.54
CA TRP A 123 -4.89 -4.40 -4.51
C TRP A 123 -4.06 -3.89 -3.33
N SER A 124 -3.74 -2.60 -3.31
CA SER A 124 -3.06 -1.96 -2.18
C SER A 124 -3.34 -0.47 -2.10
N ILE A 125 -3.50 0.05 -0.90
CA ILE A 125 -3.61 1.50 -0.64
C ILE A 125 -2.38 2.30 -1.08
N MET A 126 -1.20 1.68 -1.14
CA MET A 126 0.02 2.32 -1.63
C MET A 126 0.06 2.38 -3.16
N GLY A 127 -0.74 1.57 -3.84
CA GLY A 127 -0.89 1.58 -5.30
C GLY A 127 -2.11 2.35 -5.76
N ASN A 128 -3.26 2.18 -5.12
CA ASN A 128 -4.48 2.92 -5.44
C ASN A 128 -5.30 3.11 -4.16
N VAL A 129 -5.28 4.33 -3.60
CA VAL A 129 -6.02 4.68 -2.38
C VAL A 129 -7.53 4.42 -2.53
N GLY A 130 -8.05 4.60 -3.74
CA GLY A 130 -9.45 4.34 -4.10
C GLY A 130 -9.75 2.90 -4.53
N GLY A 131 -8.76 2.01 -4.48
CA GLY A 131 -8.84 0.64 -4.99
C GLY A 131 -9.95 -0.21 -4.36
N VAL A 132 -10.30 -1.29 -5.06
CA VAL A 132 -11.32 -2.26 -4.64
C VAL A 132 -10.88 -3.10 -3.43
N ALA A 133 -9.55 -3.24 -3.23
CA ALA A 133 -8.93 -4.04 -2.19
C ALA A 133 -7.74 -3.30 -1.57
N PRO A 134 -8.00 -2.19 -0.84
CA PRO A 134 -6.97 -1.27 -0.39
C PRO A 134 -6.15 -1.79 0.80
N ASP A 135 -6.30 -3.02 1.30
CA ASP A 135 -5.38 -3.51 2.32
C ASP A 135 -3.93 -3.54 1.83
N PHE A 136 -2.97 -3.49 2.74
CA PHE A 136 -1.56 -3.70 2.39
C PHE A 136 -1.33 -5.15 1.94
N PHE A 137 -0.38 -5.35 1.03
CA PHE A 137 0.05 -6.69 0.64
C PHE A 137 0.59 -7.46 1.86
N ALA A 138 0.50 -8.79 1.85
CA ALA A 138 1.12 -9.62 2.88
C ALA A 138 2.62 -9.32 3.00
N TRP A 139 3.29 -9.04 1.88
CA TRP A 139 4.69 -8.59 1.85
C TRP A 139 4.94 -7.33 2.68
N ASP A 140 4.10 -6.30 2.51
CA ASP A 140 4.21 -5.04 3.26
C ASP A 140 4.01 -5.30 4.76
N LYS A 141 2.96 -6.05 5.11
CA LYS A 141 2.64 -6.36 6.50
C LYS A 141 3.72 -7.20 7.18
N TRP A 142 4.35 -8.12 6.45
CA TRP A 142 5.49 -8.90 6.95
C TRP A 142 6.71 -8.01 7.18
N ARG A 143 7.09 -7.18 6.19
CA ARG A 143 8.21 -6.23 6.33
C ARG A 143 8.03 -5.25 7.48
N LEU A 144 6.79 -4.86 7.78
CA LEU A 144 6.43 -3.99 8.90
C LEU A 144 6.35 -4.72 10.25
N GLY A 145 6.50 -6.05 10.27
CA GLY A 145 6.40 -6.88 11.47
C GLY A 145 4.97 -7.06 12.00
N TRP A 146 3.96 -6.79 11.17
CA TRP A 146 2.55 -7.05 11.50
C TRP A 146 2.17 -8.51 11.24
N LEU A 147 2.83 -9.14 10.26
CA LEU A 147 2.86 -10.59 10.11
C LEU A 147 4.20 -11.10 10.63
N ALA A 148 4.15 -12.17 11.44
CA ALA A 148 5.34 -12.85 11.93
C ALA A 148 5.91 -13.78 10.86
N ASP A 149 7.17 -14.20 11.02
CA ASP A 149 7.85 -15.07 10.06
C ASP A 149 7.12 -16.41 9.88
N GLU A 150 6.46 -16.93 10.92
CA GLU A 150 5.69 -18.19 10.84
C GLU A 150 4.41 -18.07 10.00
N ALA A 151 4.00 -16.86 9.65
CA ALA A 151 2.88 -16.61 8.74
C ALA A 151 3.32 -16.64 7.26
N ILE A 152 4.61 -16.84 6.97
CA ILE A 152 5.17 -16.78 5.62
C ILE A 152 5.88 -18.10 5.31
N ASP A 153 5.41 -18.79 4.27
CA ASP A 153 6.09 -19.98 3.77
C ASP A 153 7.10 -19.58 2.69
N CYS A 154 8.37 -19.93 2.86
CA CYS A 154 9.41 -19.64 1.89
C CYS A 154 9.75 -20.88 1.03
N VAL A 155 9.76 -20.70 -0.29
CA VAL A 155 10.25 -21.68 -1.27
C VAL A 155 11.60 -21.21 -1.79
N LEU A 156 12.67 -21.87 -1.34
CA LEU A 156 14.06 -21.50 -1.65
C LEU A 156 14.73 -22.45 -2.66
N GLU A 157 14.18 -23.67 -2.79
CA GLU A 157 14.74 -24.71 -3.65
C GLU A 157 13.75 -25.06 -4.77
N ARG A 158 14.31 -25.47 -5.91
CA ARG A 158 13.51 -25.99 -7.03
C ARG A 158 12.77 -27.25 -6.63
N GLY A 159 11.58 -27.42 -7.17
CA GLY A 159 10.73 -28.57 -6.92
C GLY A 159 9.25 -28.18 -6.87
N THR A 160 8.46 -29.06 -6.26
CA THR A 160 7.03 -28.85 -6.08
C THR A 160 6.68 -28.88 -4.60
N THR A 161 6.05 -27.81 -4.13
CA THR A 161 5.60 -27.67 -2.75
C THR A 161 4.08 -27.42 -2.71
N LYS A 162 3.46 -27.75 -1.58
CA LYS A 162 2.03 -27.53 -1.34
C LYS A 162 1.84 -26.71 -0.09
N HIS A 163 0.94 -25.73 -0.18
CA HIS A 163 0.71 -24.75 0.88
C HIS A 163 -0.79 -24.53 1.06
N THR A 164 -1.18 -24.12 2.27
CA THR A 164 -2.56 -23.72 2.58
C THR A 164 -2.56 -22.28 3.05
N LEU A 165 -3.02 -21.38 2.18
CA LEU A 165 -3.13 -19.96 2.46
C LEU A 165 -4.40 -19.67 3.24
N THR A 166 -4.28 -18.89 4.30
CA THR A 166 -5.38 -18.21 4.99
C THR A 166 -5.37 -16.75 4.53
N PRO A 167 -6.49 -16.20 4.02
CA PRO A 167 -6.54 -14.85 3.45
C PRO A 167 -5.96 -13.78 4.37
N VAL A 168 -5.39 -12.73 3.77
CA VAL A 168 -4.74 -11.62 4.48
C VAL A 168 -5.68 -10.92 5.47
N GLU A 169 -6.98 -10.94 5.19
CA GLU A 169 -8.04 -10.32 5.96
C GLU A 169 -8.49 -11.17 7.17
N VAL A 170 -8.03 -12.42 7.26
CA VAL A 170 -8.39 -13.38 8.33
C VAL A 170 -7.20 -13.57 9.27
N GLU A 171 -7.44 -13.71 10.56
CA GLU A 171 -6.36 -13.91 11.55
C GLU A 171 -5.72 -15.31 11.45
N GLY A 172 -4.39 -15.39 11.64
CA GLY A 172 -3.65 -16.64 11.75
C GLY A 172 -3.45 -17.42 10.44
N GLY A 173 -2.68 -18.52 10.51
CA GLY A 173 -2.32 -19.34 9.35
C GLY A 173 -1.29 -18.67 8.42
N VAL A 174 -0.90 -19.39 7.37
CA VAL A 174 0.04 -18.89 6.36
C VAL A 174 -0.65 -17.82 5.51
N LYS A 175 -0.09 -16.62 5.44
CA LYS A 175 -0.62 -15.45 4.73
C LYS A 175 -0.11 -15.34 3.31
N ALA A 176 1.13 -15.77 3.09
CA ALA A 176 1.75 -15.77 1.79
C ALA A 176 2.77 -16.89 1.64
N VAL A 177 2.97 -17.32 0.40
CA VAL A 177 4.12 -18.11 -0.03
C VAL A 177 5.05 -17.19 -0.81
N VAL A 178 6.33 -17.20 -0.45
CA VAL A 178 7.38 -16.39 -1.10
C VAL A 178 8.36 -17.33 -1.79
N VAL A 179 8.44 -17.25 -3.12
CA VAL A 179 9.51 -17.89 -3.91
C VAL A 179 10.63 -16.86 -4.06
N ALA A 180 11.71 -17.04 -3.32
CA ALA A 180 12.85 -16.13 -3.35
C ALA A 180 13.73 -16.44 -4.56
N GLN A 181 13.89 -15.46 -5.47
CA GLN A 181 14.74 -15.63 -6.65
C GLN A 181 16.14 -15.04 -6.44
N SER A 182 16.22 -13.93 -5.68
CA SER A 182 17.48 -13.30 -5.27
C SER A 182 17.29 -12.54 -3.95
N ASP A 183 18.35 -11.91 -3.45
CA ASP A 183 18.29 -11.04 -2.26
C ASP A 183 17.39 -9.81 -2.45
N THR A 184 17.02 -9.47 -3.70
CA THR A 184 16.23 -8.28 -4.03
C THR A 184 14.97 -8.57 -4.83
N SER A 185 14.69 -9.83 -5.19
CA SER A 185 13.56 -10.19 -6.04
C SER A 185 12.82 -11.43 -5.55
N ALA A 186 11.50 -11.35 -5.53
CA ALA A 186 10.63 -12.44 -5.07
C ALA A 186 9.33 -12.53 -5.86
N PHE A 187 8.84 -13.75 -6.02
CA PHE A 187 7.48 -14.04 -6.48
C PHE A 187 6.63 -14.38 -5.27
N VAL A 188 5.51 -13.69 -5.08
CA VAL A 188 4.66 -13.83 -3.90
C VAL A 188 3.26 -14.28 -4.30
N VAL A 189 2.74 -15.21 -3.50
CA VAL A 189 1.40 -15.77 -3.62
C VAL A 189 0.66 -15.50 -2.32
N GLU A 190 -0.43 -14.74 -2.37
CA GLU A 190 -1.30 -14.50 -1.21
C GLU A 190 -2.76 -14.79 -1.56
N ALA A 191 -3.62 -14.94 -0.55
CA ALA A 191 -5.06 -15.07 -0.77
C ALA A 191 -5.78 -13.82 -0.27
N ARG A 192 -6.76 -13.35 -1.04
CA ARG A 192 -7.55 -12.14 -0.76
C ARG A 192 -9.04 -12.45 -0.86
N VAL A 193 -9.82 -11.97 0.09
CA VAL A 193 -11.28 -12.19 0.15
C VAL A 193 -12.01 -10.92 0.55
N ALA A 194 -13.27 -10.79 0.14
CA ALA A 194 -14.10 -9.60 0.42
C ALA A 194 -14.49 -9.48 1.91
N LYS A 195 -13.53 -9.14 2.77
CA LYS A 195 -13.70 -8.94 4.22
C LYS A 195 -12.95 -7.70 4.68
N GLY A 196 -13.43 -7.08 5.76
CA GLY A 196 -12.75 -5.93 6.36
C GLY A 196 -12.59 -4.76 5.39
N VAL A 197 -11.37 -4.22 5.27
CA VAL A 197 -11.06 -3.09 4.39
C VAL A 197 -11.13 -3.45 2.90
N ASP A 198 -11.06 -4.74 2.58
CA ASP A 198 -11.14 -5.30 1.22
C ASP A 198 -12.56 -5.73 0.83
N GLY A 199 -13.58 -5.24 1.54
CA GLY A 199 -14.97 -5.64 1.32
C GLY A 199 -15.55 -5.38 -0.09
N ASN A 200 -14.84 -4.63 -0.94
CA ASN A 200 -15.24 -4.33 -2.32
C ASN A 200 -14.52 -5.20 -3.37
N ILE A 201 -13.72 -6.19 -2.97
CA ILE A 201 -13.13 -7.16 -3.90
C ILE A 201 -14.24 -7.77 -4.76
N CYS A 202 -14.08 -7.66 -6.07
CA CYS A 202 -14.99 -8.25 -7.05
C CYS A 202 -14.59 -9.68 -7.47
N ALA A 203 -13.31 -10.01 -7.37
CA ALA A 203 -12.74 -11.30 -7.76
C ALA A 203 -11.85 -11.86 -6.64
N PRO A 204 -12.45 -12.39 -5.56
CA PRO A 204 -11.68 -12.99 -4.46
C PRO A 204 -10.97 -14.25 -4.92
N GLY A 205 -9.78 -14.51 -4.39
CA GLY A 205 -8.97 -15.63 -4.83
C GLY A 205 -7.50 -15.52 -4.45
N VAL A 206 -6.66 -16.28 -5.14
CA VAL A 206 -5.20 -16.25 -4.95
C VAL A 206 -4.61 -15.17 -5.87
N LEU A 207 -4.00 -14.16 -5.26
CA LEU A 207 -3.32 -13.05 -5.92
C LEU A 207 -1.83 -13.37 -6.08
N LEU A 208 -1.28 -12.99 -7.23
CA LEU A 208 0.11 -13.26 -7.60
C LEU A 208 0.81 -11.92 -7.89
N TYR A 209 1.99 -11.71 -7.33
CA TYR A 209 2.76 -10.50 -7.63
C TYR A 209 4.26 -10.71 -7.51
N ILE A 210 4.99 -9.82 -8.18
CA ILE A 210 6.44 -9.72 -8.13
C ILE A 210 6.82 -8.59 -7.19
N VAL A 211 7.87 -8.83 -6.41
CA VAL A 211 8.58 -7.81 -5.64
C VAL A 211 9.98 -7.61 -6.23
N ASP A 212 10.35 -6.34 -6.42
CA ASP A 212 11.72 -5.92 -6.76
C ASP A 212 12.11 -4.75 -5.87
N THR A 213 13.04 -5.00 -4.93
CA THR A 213 13.48 -4.01 -3.94
C THR A 213 14.54 -3.04 -4.47
N THR A 214 14.98 -3.21 -5.73
CA THR A 214 15.92 -2.30 -6.38
C THR A 214 15.23 -1.10 -7.04
N LEU A 215 13.93 -1.19 -7.29
CA LEU A 215 13.13 -0.15 -7.93
C LEU A 215 12.72 0.94 -6.94
N ALA A 216 12.77 2.19 -7.40
CA ALA A 216 12.39 3.33 -6.58
C ALA A 216 10.86 3.42 -6.42
N THR A 217 10.43 4.38 -5.59
CA THR A 217 9.01 4.75 -5.47
C THR A 217 8.43 5.07 -6.84
N SER A 218 7.22 4.58 -7.10
CA SER A 218 6.52 4.74 -8.38
C SER A 218 7.15 4.06 -9.61
N GLU A 219 8.16 3.20 -9.45
CA GLU A 219 8.76 2.43 -10.55
C GLU A 219 8.24 0.97 -10.63
N GLY A 220 7.28 0.63 -9.77
CA GLY A 220 6.65 -0.69 -9.72
C GLY A 220 7.49 -1.72 -8.97
N SER A 221 7.93 -1.39 -7.76
CA SER A 221 8.60 -2.32 -6.83
C SER A 221 7.69 -3.46 -6.37
N ILE A 222 6.37 -3.32 -6.52
CA ILE A 222 5.40 -4.42 -6.52
C ILE A 222 4.62 -4.39 -7.83
N LYS A 223 4.49 -5.54 -8.50
CA LYS A 223 3.71 -5.71 -9.74
C LYS A 223 2.80 -6.93 -9.67
N VAL A 224 1.49 -6.70 -9.71
CA VAL A 224 0.48 -7.76 -9.76
C VAL A 224 0.51 -8.43 -11.13
N LEU A 225 0.40 -9.76 -11.14
CA LEU A 225 0.32 -10.58 -12.34
C LEU A 225 -1.14 -10.87 -12.65
N ASP A 226 -1.53 -10.60 -13.89
CA ASP A 226 -2.92 -10.75 -14.34
C ASP A 226 -3.23 -12.20 -14.72
N ALA A 227 -3.98 -12.91 -13.86
CA ALA A 227 -4.44 -14.27 -14.16
C ALA A 227 -5.55 -14.34 -15.23
N THR A 228 -6.18 -13.21 -15.56
CA THR A 228 -7.33 -13.09 -16.47
C THR A 228 -7.10 -12.03 -17.54
N PRO A 229 -5.99 -12.10 -18.31
CA PRO A 229 -5.61 -11.05 -19.24
C PRO A 229 -6.67 -10.82 -20.31
N GLY A 230 -6.97 -9.54 -20.56
CA GLY A 230 -7.98 -9.11 -21.53
C GLY A 230 -9.42 -9.14 -21.01
N SER A 231 -9.61 -9.38 -19.71
CA SER A 231 -10.86 -9.13 -19.01
C SER A 231 -11.16 -7.63 -18.91
N ASN A 232 -12.33 -7.29 -18.36
CA ASN A 232 -12.70 -5.93 -18.01
C ASN A 232 -12.32 -5.53 -16.57
N GLY A 233 -11.53 -6.34 -15.84
CA GLY A 233 -11.08 -5.99 -14.49
C GLY A 233 -12.22 -5.66 -13.52
N CYS A 234 -13.37 -6.34 -13.66
CA CYS A 234 -14.60 -6.10 -12.89
C CYS A 234 -15.43 -4.83 -13.19
N GLY A 235 -15.38 -4.24 -14.39
CA GLY A 235 -16.35 -3.20 -14.74
C GLY A 235 -16.36 -2.72 -16.20
N ASP A 236 -17.53 -2.31 -16.68
CA ASP A 236 -17.80 -1.87 -18.07
C ASP A 236 -17.77 -0.34 -18.26
N ASP A 237 -17.63 0.45 -17.18
CA ASP A 237 -17.68 1.92 -17.22
C ASP A 237 -16.35 2.56 -16.78
N ASN A 238 -15.60 3.08 -17.77
CA ASN A 238 -14.59 4.15 -17.71
C ASN A 238 -13.64 4.24 -16.48
N GLY A 239 -13.23 3.09 -15.94
CA GLY A 239 -12.26 3.02 -14.84
C GLY A 239 -11.80 1.60 -14.53
N ALA A 240 -11.93 0.67 -15.49
CA ALA A 240 -11.45 -0.69 -15.35
C ALA A 240 -9.92 -0.67 -15.15
N GLU A 241 -9.49 -1.03 -13.95
CA GLU A 241 -8.11 -1.40 -13.68
C GLU A 241 -7.99 -2.89 -14.04
N PRO A 242 -7.31 -3.26 -15.15
CA PRO A 242 -7.34 -4.64 -15.66
C PRO A 242 -6.91 -5.69 -14.64
N LEU A 243 -6.10 -5.30 -13.66
CA LEU A 243 -5.55 -6.20 -12.64
C LEU A 243 -6.55 -6.54 -11.51
N ASN A 244 -7.70 -5.85 -11.42
CA ASN A 244 -8.65 -6.04 -10.33
C ASN A 244 -9.31 -7.43 -10.29
N ASP A 245 -9.32 -8.16 -11.40
CA ASP A 245 -9.81 -9.54 -11.47
C ASP A 245 -8.73 -10.61 -11.64
N GLY A 246 -7.45 -10.20 -11.57
CA GLY A 246 -6.28 -11.03 -11.83
C GLY A 246 -5.98 -12.12 -10.80
N THR A 247 -6.97 -12.65 -10.09
CA THR A 247 -6.80 -13.73 -9.11
C THR A 247 -7.08 -15.11 -9.71
N LEU A 248 -6.46 -16.15 -9.13
CA LEU A 248 -6.86 -17.53 -9.38
C LEU A 248 -8.07 -17.90 -8.51
N SER A 249 -9.04 -18.61 -9.09
CA SER A 249 -10.25 -19.06 -8.39
C SER A 249 -10.76 -20.40 -8.93
N MET A 250 -11.54 -21.12 -8.11
CA MET A 250 -12.07 -22.44 -8.50
C MET A 250 -13.13 -22.37 -9.61
N ASN A 251 -13.74 -21.20 -9.81
CA ASN A 251 -14.73 -20.94 -10.86
C ASN A 251 -14.14 -20.21 -12.09
N GLY A 252 -12.86 -19.82 -12.03
CA GLY A 252 -12.15 -19.10 -13.08
C GLY A 252 -10.85 -19.78 -13.48
N LYS A 253 -9.78 -18.98 -13.63
CA LYS A 253 -8.44 -19.50 -13.89
C LYS A 253 -7.91 -20.19 -12.63
N LYS A 254 -7.51 -21.47 -12.75
CA LYS A 254 -6.98 -22.25 -11.61
C LYS A 254 -5.46 -22.31 -11.55
N SER A 255 -4.77 -21.93 -12.62
CA SER A 255 -3.31 -21.95 -12.64
C SER A 255 -2.73 -20.79 -13.44
N PHE A 256 -1.55 -20.35 -13.01
CA PHE A 256 -0.76 -19.31 -13.66
C PHE A 256 0.68 -19.79 -13.82
N GLU A 257 1.28 -19.52 -14.97
CA GLU A 257 2.67 -19.84 -15.26
C GLU A 257 3.43 -18.55 -15.54
N ALA A 258 4.38 -18.23 -14.66
CA ALA A 258 5.31 -17.12 -14.82
C ALA A 258 6.63 -17.66 -15.35
N SER A 259 6.70 -17.86 -16.67
CA SER A 259 7.85 -18.52 -17.31
C SER A 259 9.17 -17.77 -17.08
N ASP A 260 9.14 -16.43 -17.04
CA ASP A 260 10.33 -15.60 -16.73
C ASP A 260 10.87 -15.82 -15.30
N TRP A 261 10.03 -16.39 -14.43
CA TRP A 261 10.37 -16.71 -13.04
C TRP A 261 10.58 -18.20 -12.81
N GLY A 262 10.30 -19.05 -13.81
CA GLY A 262 10.30 -20.51 -13.63
C GLY A 262 9.29 -20.99 -12.59
N VAL A 263 8.24 -20.20 -12.31
CA VAL A 263 7.23 -20.48 -11.28
C VAL A 263 5.89 -20.78 -11.92
N LYS A 264 5.25 -21.86 -11.48
CA LYS A 264 3.85 -22.15 -11.78
C LYS A 264 3.07 -22.36 -10.49
N VAL A 265 1.95 -21.65 -10.37
CA VAL A 265 1.03 -21.78 -9.24
C VAL A 265 -0.25 -22.44 -9.72
N THR A 266 -0.73 -23.43 -8.97
CA THR A 266 -2.02 -24.09 -9.23
C THR A 266 -2.86 -24.06 -7.96
N LEU A 267 -4.04 -23.47 -8.03
CA LEU A 267 -5.08 -23.56 -7.01
C LEU A 267 -5.73 -24.95 -7.06
N ILE A 268 -5.68 -25.66 -5.94
CA ILE A 268 -6.17 -27.03 -5.79
C ILE A 268 -7.58 -27.03 -5.21
N ASP A 269 -7.85 -26.19 -4.20
CA ASP A 269 -9.11 -26.15 -3.45
C ASP A 269 -9.26 -24.81 -2.69
N ASP A 270 -10.49 -24.36 -2.44
CA ASP A 270 -10.82 -23.10 -1.74
C ASP A 270 -11.89 -23.29 -0.63
N LYS A 271 -11.73 -24.33 0.20
CA LYS A 271 -12.71 -24.68 1.25
C LYS A 271 -12.45 -23.97 2.57
N ASN A 272 -13.54 -23.68 3.29
CA ASN A 272 -13.52 -23.13 4.67
C ASN A 272 -12.67 -21.86 4.80
N ASP A 273 -12.77 -20.94 3.82
CA ASP A 273 -11.98 -19.70 3.75
C ASP A 273 -10.45 -19.95 3.72
N GLN A 274 -10.01 -21.09 3.19
CA GLN A 274 -8.60 -21.41 2.98
C GLN A 274 -8.35 -21.85 1.55
N PHE A 275 -7.16 -21.51 1.03
CA PHE A 275 -6.78 -21.76 -0.36
C PHE A 275 -5.59 -22.72 -0.39
N SER A 276 -5.83 -23.95 -0.82
CA SER A 276 -4.77 -24.94 -1.00
C SER A 276 -4.14 -24.77 -2.38
N ILE A 277 -2.84 -24.52 -2.43
CA ILE A 277 -2.09 -24.28 -3.65
C ILE A 277 -0.93 -25.25 -3.79
N GLU A 278 -0.53 -25.49 -5.04
CA GLU A 278 0.72 -26.12 -5.41
C GLU A 278 1.61 -25.09 -6.12
N VAL A 279 2.85 -24.96 -5.67
CA VAL A 279 3.87 -24.10 -6.28
C VAL A 279 4.95 -25.00 -6.88
N GLN A 280 5.18 -24.86 -8.17
CA GLN A 280 6.24 -25.53 -8.91
C GLN A 280 7.30 -24.49 -9.26
N TYR A 281 8.53 -24.71 -8.80
CA TYR A 281 9.68 -23.84 -9.06
C TYR A 281 10.77 -24.62 -9.80
N SER A 282 11.21 -24.11 -10.96
CA SER A 282 12.04 -24.84 -11.94
C SER A 282 13.41 -24.25 -12.24
#